data_AF-A0A833MAV4-F1
#
_entry.id   AF-A0A833MAV4-F1
#
_cell.length_a   1.000
_cell.length_b   1.000
_cell.length_c   1.000
_cell.angle_alpha   90.00
_cell.angle_beta   90.00
_cell.angle_gamma   90.00
#
_symmetry.space_group_name_H-M   'P 1'
#
loop_
_entity.id
_entity.type
_entity.pdbx_description
1 polymer ?
#
loop_
_entity_poly.entity_id
_entity_poly.type
_entity_poly.pdbx_seq_one_letter_code
_entity_poly.pdbx_strand_id
1 'polypeptide(L)'
;MKKVENKERYLSLFSDYRHSIPIIYSSLEGKYDGELFVDSEIDPQLAVLFTPFTFHYVARNPEKFMEYYLEEFFQEWDGLK
;
A
#
# COMPACT_ATOMS: atom_id res chain seq x y z
N MET A 1 5.29 -10.58 -4.89
CA MET A 1 5.02 -9.20 -5.37
C MET A 1 5.53 -9.05 -6.79
N LYS A 2 4.89 -8.19 -7.60
CA LYS A 2 5.23 -7.90 -8.99
C LYS A 2 5.64 -6.44 -9.12
N LYS A 3 6.71 -6.16 -9.87
CA LYS A 3 7.07 -4.80 -10.29
C LYS A 3 6.01 -4.29 -11.26
N VAL A 4 5.64 -3.02 -11.14
CA VAL A 4 4.60 -2.41 -11.97
C VAL A 4 5.10 -1.13 -12.66
N GLU A 5 4.69 -0.96 -13.92
CA GLU A 5 5.09 0.18 -14.74
C GLU A 5 4.12 1.36 -14.60
N ASN A 6 2.81 1.10 -14.57
CA ASN A 6 1.80 2.13 -14.33
C ASN A 6 1.63 2.35 -12.81
N LYS A 7 2.49 3.19 -12.24
CA LYS A 7 2.60 3.42 -10.80
C LYS A 7 1.50 4.34 -10.25
N GLU A 8 1.02 5.29 -11.05
CA GLU A 8 0.04 6.31 -10.64
C GLU A 8 -1.28 5.72 -10.14
N ARG A 9 -1.71 4.56 -10.69
CA ARG A 9 -2.96 3.90 -10.27
C ARG A 9 -2.97 3.43 -8.81
N TYR A 10 -1.82 3.39 -8.15
CA TYR A 10 -1.65 2.88 -6.79
C TYR A 10 -1.58 3.97 -5.72
N LEU A 11 -1.79 5.23 -6.11
CA LEU A 11 -1.70 6.39 -5.23
C LEU A 11 -2.55 6.24 -3.95
N SER A 12 -3.76 5.69 -4.09
CA SER A 12 -4.71 5.53 -2.98
C SER A 12 -4.19 4.62 -1.86
N LEU A 13 -3.31 3.67 -2.17
CA LEU A 13 -2.71 2.78 -1.15
C LEU A 13 -1.81 3.55 -0.19
N PHE A 14 -1.24 4.69 -0.61
CA PHE A 14 -0.34 5.51 0.20
C PHE A 14 -1.06 6.67 0.90
N SER A 15 -2.39 6.69 0.92
CA SER A 15 -3.20 7.80 1.47
C SER A 15 -2.97 8.05 2.97
N ASP A 16 -2.53 7.04 3.73
CA ASP A 16 -2.23 7.18 5.16
C ASP A 16 -0.94 7.95 5.46
N TYR A 17 -0.04 8.10 4.48
CA TYR A 17 1.18 8.87 4.65
C TYR A 17 0.87 10.36 4.56
N ARG A 18 1.00 11.11 5.67
CA ARG A 18 0.71 12.57 5.70
C ARG A 18 1.90 13.46 5.36
N HIS A 19 3.10 13.07 5.79
CA HIS A 19 4.30 13.90 5.70
C HIS A 19 5.18 13.59 4.48
N SER A 20 5.02 12.39 3.90
CA SER A 20 5.82 11.92 2.77
C SER A 20 5.11 12.03 1.42
N ILE A 21 3.90 12.60 1.39
CA ILE A 21 3.06 12.73 0.19
C ILE A 21 3.84 13.25 -1.02
N PRO A 22 4.62 14.37 -0.92
CA PRO A 22 5.27 14.92 -2.11
C PRO A 22 6.28 13.95 -2.74
N ILE A 23 7.01 13.20 -1.92
CA ILE A 23 8.04 12.28 -2.40
C ILE A 23 7.41 11.02 -3.00
N ILE A 24 6.37 10.49 -2.35
CA ILE A 24 5.62 9.33 -2.84
C ILE A 24 4.99 9.68 -4.19
N TYR A 25 4.27 10.80 -4.27
CA TYR A 25 3.58 11.24 -5.49
C TYR A 25 4.57 11.46 -6.64
N SER A 26 5.65 12.19 -6.39
CA SER A 26 6.69 12.42 -7.39
C SER A 26 7.33 11.12 -7.90
N SER A 27 7.51 10.12 -7.02
CA SER A 27 8.04 8.80 -7.41
C SER A 27 7.03 8.02 -8.26
N LEU A 28 5.74 8.08 -7.91
CA LEU A 28 4.67 7.40 -8.66
C LEU A 28 4.41 8.05 -10.02
N GLU A 29 4.60 9.37 -10.15
CA GLU A 29 4.57 10.12 -11.42
C GLU A 29 5.86 9.94 -12.27
N GLY A 30 6.83 9.14 -11.79
CA GLY A 30 8.08 8.90 -12.51
C GLY A 30 9.06 10.09 -12.52
N LYS A 31 8.88 11.08 -11.64
CA LYS A 31 9.86 12.19 -11.47
C LYS A 31 11.16 11.72 -10.82
N TYR A 32 11.09 10.60 -10.10
CA TYR A 32 12.23 9.91 -9.52
C TYR A 32 12.31 8.48 -10.03
N ASP A 33 13.53 7.93 -10.06
CA ASP A 33 13.79 6.53 -10.40
C ASP A 33 13.40 5.60 -9.24
N GLY A 34 12.11 5.59 -8.93
CA GLY A 34 11.51 4.72 -7.91
C GLY A 34 10.91 3.47 -8.54
N GLU A 35 10.99 2.34 -7.84
CA GLU A 35 10.39 1.09 -8.27
C GLU A 35 9.22 0.73 -7.37
N LEU A 36 8.05 0.47 -7.97
CA LEU A 36 6.87 0.05 -7.24
C LEU A 36 6.63 -1.44 -7.43
N PHE A 37 6.38 -2.12 -6.32
CA PHE A 37 5.98 -3.53 -6.29
C PHE A 37 4.64 -3.66 -5.59
N VAL A 38 3.76 -4.50 -6.11
CA VAL A 38 2.47 -4.81 -5.49
C VAL A 38 2.24 -6.32 -5.38
N ASP A 39 1.36 -6.74 -4.49
CA ASP A 39 0.96 -8.14 -4.37
C ASP A 39 0.08 -8.61 -5.54
N SER A 40 -0.85 -7.76 -6.01
CA SER A 40 -1.75 -8.02 -7.14
C SER A 40 -1.93 -6.78 -8.02
N GLU A 41 -2.01 -6.97 -9.33
CA GLU A 41 -2.31 -5.88 -10.29
C GLU A 41 -3.81 -5.64 -10.49
N ILE A 42 -4.63 -6.62 -10.13
CA ILE A 42 -6.09 -6.60 -10.32
C ILE A 42 -6.75 -6.02 -9.06
N ASP A 43 -6.29 -6.45 -7.89
CA ASP A 43 -6.85 -6.08 -6.59
C ASP A 43 -5.71 -5.92 -5.56
N PRO A 44 -4.94 -4.81 -5.63
CA PRO A 44 -3.77 -4.61 -4.80
C PRO A 44 -4.13 -4.37 -3.34
N GLN A 45 -3.52 -5.16 -2.45
CA GLN A 45 -3.69 -5.04 -1.00
C GLN A 45 -2.43 -4.56 -0.31
N LEU A 46 -1.26 -4.79 -0.92
CA LEU A 46 0.04 -4.40 -0.40
C LEU A 46 0.88 -3.79 -1.51
N ALA A 47 1.59 -2.71 -1.19
CA ALA A 47 2.53 -2.07 -2.07
C ALA A 47 3.85 -1.74 -1.35
N VAL A 48 4.97 -1.85 -2.07
CA VAL A 48 6.28 -1.40 -1.62
C VAL A 48 6.87 -0.50 -2.69
N LEU A 49 7.14 0.74 -2.32
CA LEU A 49 7.78 1.75 -3.16
C LEU A 49 9.24 1.92 -2.72
N PHE A 50 10.15 1.42 -3.54
CA PHE A 50 11.56 1.74 -3.46
C PHE A 50 11.79 3.11 -4.08
N THR A 51 12.55 3.94 -3.40
CA THR A 51 12.91 5.29 -3.88
C THR A 51 14.43 5.38 -3.99
N PRO A 52 14.98 6.33 -4.77
CA PRO A 52 16.42 6.56 -4.82
C PRO A 52 16.97 7.22 -3.52
N PHE A 53 16.12 7.45 -2.52
CA PHE A 53 16.49 8.04 -1.23
C PHE A 53 16.73 6.97 -0.17
N THR A 54 17.15 7.39 1.03
CA THR A 54 17.42 6.49 2.17
C THR A 54 16.17 5.82 2.74
N PHE A 55 14.97 6.27 2.37
CA PHE A 55 13.71 5.74 2.86
C PHE A 55 12.89 5.07 1.75
N HIS A 56 12.18 4.02 2.12
CA HIS A 56 11.27 3.27 1.26
C HIS A 56 9.92 3.17 1.97
N TYR A 57 8.85 2.98 1.20
CA TYR A 57 7.49 3.05 1.71
C TYR A 57 6.77 1.73 1.55
N VAL A 58 6.06 1.31 2.59
CA VAL A 58 5.19 0.12 2.56
C VAL A 58 3.76 0.57 2.82
N ALA A 59 2.84 0.20 1.95
CA ALA A 59 1.46 0.60 2.01
C ALA A 59 0.55 -0.63 2.00
N ARG A 60 -0.56 -0.55 2.72
CA ARG A 60 -1.61 -1.57 2.70
C ARG A 60 -2.94 -0.89 2.40
N ASN A 61 -3.83 -1.57 1.70
CA ASN A 61 -5.19 -1.08 1.49
C ASN A 61 -5.92 -0.96 2.86
N PRO A 62 -6.34 0.25 3.27
CA PRO A 62 -6.94 0.48 4.58
C PRO A 62 -8.35 -0.13 4.71
N GLU A 63 -9.10 -0.24 3.60
CA GLU A 63 -10.48 -0.75 3.63
C GLU A 63 -10.51 -2.24 3.99
N LYS A 64 -9.67 -3.04 3.31
CA LYS A 64 -9.57 -4.48 3.61
C LYS A 64 -8.87 -4.77 4.92
N PHE A 65 -7.96 -3.89 5.37
CA PHE A 65 -7.35 -4.05 6.68
C PHE A 65 -8.41 -4.09 7.79
N MET A 66 -9.38 -3.19 7.73
CA MET A 66 -10.49 -3.16 8.69
C MET A 66 -11.43 -4.36 8.55
N GLU A 67 -11.71 -4.81 7.34
CA GLU A 67 -12.51 -6.02 7.08
C GLU A 67 -11.89 -7.25 7.75
N TYR A 68 -10.61 -7.55 7.49
CA TYR A 68 -9.90 -8.68 8.11
C TYR A 68 -9.87 -8.59 9.64
N TYR A 69 -9.61 -7.41 10.20
CA TYR A 69 -9.56 -7.22 11.65
C TYR A 69 -10.92 -7.44 12.32
N LEU A 70 -12.00 -6.99 11.68
CA LEU A 70 -13.35 -7.20 12.20
C LEU A 70 -13.74 -8.68 12.11
N GLU A 71 -13.41 -9.36 11.01
CA GLU A 71 -13.65 -10.81 10.88
C GLU A 71 -12.94 -11.62 11.95
N GLU A 72 -11.64 -11.38 12.18
CA GLU A 72 -10.87 -12.05 13.25
C GLU A 72 -11.46 -11.76 14.63
N PHE A 73 -11.77 -10.49 14.91
CA PHE A 73 -12.38 -10.08 16.18
C PHE A 73 -13.72 -10.78 16.44
N PHE A 74 -14.60 -10.86 15.44
CA PHE A 74 -15.90 -11.53 15.59
C PHE A 74 -15.76 -13.05 15.75
N GLN A 75 -14.82 -13.69 15.06
CA GLN A 75 -14.56 -15.13 15.23
C GLN A 75 -14.05 -15.46 16.64
N GLU A 76 -13.12 -14.66 17.18
CA GLU A 76 -12.67 -14.82 18.56
C GLU A 76 -13.80 -14.62 19.57
N TRP A 77 -14.67 -13.62 19.33
CA TRP A 77 -15.76 -13.29 20.24
C TRP A 77 -16.88 -14.34 20.27
N ASP A 78 -17.21 -14.93 19.11
CA ASP A 78 -18.19 -16.02 19.03
C ASP A 78 -17.63 -17.35 19.53
N GLY A 79 -16.30 -17.58 19.43
CA GLY A 79 -15.63 -18.74 20.01
C GLY A 79 -15.48 -18.70 21.54
N LEU A 80 -15.74 -17.56 22.17
CA LEU A 80 -15.70 -17.36 23.63
C LEU A 80 -17.07 -17.51 24.32
N LYS A 81 -18.15 -17.81 23.56
CA LYS A 81 -19.50 -18.11 24.08
C LYS A 81 -19.80 -19.61 24.08
#